data_AF-A0A954KSJ2-F1
#
_entry.id   AF-A0A954KSJ2-F1
#
_cell.length_a   1.000
_cell.length_b   1.000
_cell.length_c   1.000
_cell.angle_alpha   90.00
_cell.angle_beta   90.00
_cell.angle_gamma   90.00
#
_symmetry.space_group_name_H-M   'P 1'
#
loop_
_entity.id
_entity.type
_entity.pdbx_description
1 polymer ?
#
loop_
_entity_poly.entity_id
_entity_poly.type
_entity_poly.pdbx_seq_one_letter_code
_entity_poly.pdbx_strand_id
1 'polypeptide(L)'
;ADSSKLLQDVCRIIGVNPEFEFQELKEVNSSGVPKSRALAKMINVVRANPVLRYMAINMTPLKLRNKIRYGNLARPKLQPAQRDRLREVYRTEIEKLGELLNRDLSHWLK
;
A
#
# COMPACT_ATOMS: atom_id res chain seq x y z
N ALA A 1 13.57 2.93 4.48
CA ALA A 1 13.81 1.80 5.39
C ALA A 1 14.38 0.66 4.57
N ASP A 2 15.41 -0.01 5.07
CA ASP A 2 16.02 -1.16 4.40
C ASP A 2 15.15 -2.40 4.67
N SER A 3 14.46 -2.87 3.63
CA SER A 3 13.51 -3.98 3.76
C SER A 3 14.21 -5.33 3.90
N SER A 4 15.43 -5.47 3.35
CA SER A 4 16.20 -6.71 3.43
C SER A 4 16.65 -6.97 4.86
N LYS A 5 17.25 -5.95 5.49
CA LYS A 5 17.71 -6.04 6.89
C LYS A 5 16.58 -6.40 7.86
N LEU A 6 15.40 -5.82 7.67
CA LEU A 6 14.23 -6.13 8.49
C LEU A 6 13.79 -7.60 8.35
N LEU A 7 13.80 -8.15 7.14
CA LEU A 7 13.46 -9.56 6.91
C LEU A 7 14.51 -10.50 7.53
N GLN A 8 15.79 -10.17 7.44
CA GLN A 8 16.86 -10.92 8.12
C GLN A 8 16.65 -10.92 9.64
N ASP A 9 16.33 -9.77 10.23
CA ASP A 9 16.05 -9.65 11.67
C ASP A 9 14.84 -10.52 12.06
N VAL A 10 13.76 -10.51 11.26
CA VAL A 10 12.59 -11.38 11.46
C VAL A 10 12.98 -12.85 11.39
N CYS A 11 13.78 -13.26 10.39
CA CYS A 11 14.26 -14.63 10.27
C CYS A 11 15.01 -15.08 11.53
N ARG A 12 15.90 -14.23 12.07
CA ARG A 12 16.62 -14.52 13.32
C ARG A 12 15.67 -14.69 14.50
N ILE A 13 14.62 -13.86 14.61
CA ILE A 13 13.64 -13.94 15.70
C ILE A 13 12.84 -15.24 15.65
N ILE A 14 12.43 -15.68 14.46
CA ILE A 14 11.63 -16.91 14.30
C ILE A 14 12.48 -18.18 14.17
N GLY A 15 13.81 -18.07 14.21
CA GLY A 15 14.74 -19.20 14.18
C GLY A 15 14.91 -19.86 12.81
N VAL A 16 14.74 -19.10 11.71
CA VAL A 16 14.99 -19.58 10.33
C VAL A 16 16.25 -18.94 9.75
N ASN A 17 16.70 -19.45 8.59
CA ASN A 17 17.89 -18.94 7.91
C ASN A 17 17.77 -17.43 7.60
N PRO A 18 18.63 -16.55 8.16
CA PRO A 18 18.62 -15.13 7.85
C PRO A 18 19.01 -14.82 6.41
N GLU A 19 19.77 -15.69 5.75
CA GLU A 19 20.19 -15.54 4.35
C GLU A 19 19.15 -16.12 3.37
N PHE A 20 17.88 -16.24 3.80
CA PHE A 20 16.80 -16.67 2.93
C PHE A 20 16.54 -15.63 1.83
N GLU A 21 16.64 -16.05 0.58
CA GLU A 21 16.35 -15.20 -0.58
C GLU A 21 14.84 -15.06 -0.78
N PHE A 22 14.28 -13.93 -0.33
CA PHE A 22 12.87 -13.60 -0.56
C PHE A 22 12.65 -13.23 -2.02
N GLN A 23 11.64 -13.84 -2.65
CA GLN A 23 11.21 -13.44 -3.98
C GLN A 23 10.59 -12.03 -3.93
N GLU A 24 11.09 -11.12 -4.76
CA GLU A 24 10.45 -9.81 -4.91
C GLU A 24 9.05 -9.98 -5.52
N LEU A 25 8.03 -9.58 -4.76
CA LEU A 25 6.67 -9.54 -5.26
C LEU A 25 6.56 -8.42 -6.31
N LYS A 26 6.42 -8.82 -7.58
CA LYS A 26 6.26 -7.90 -8.72
C LYS A 26 5.01 -7.02 -8.62
N GLU A 27 4.02 -7.41 -7.83
CA GLU A 27 2.75 -6.69 -7.71
C GLU A 27 2.48 -6.31 -6.25
N VAL A 28 2.65 -5.02 -5.93
CA VAL A 28 2.16 -4.43 -4.68
C VAL A 28 0.70 -4.08 -4.87
N ASN A 29 -0.17 -4.55 -3.97
CA ASN A 29 -1.59 -4.23 -4.01
C ASN A 29 -1.80 -2.72 -3.86
N SER A 30 -2.11 -2.04 -4.97
CA SER A 30 -2.27 -0.59 -4.97
C SER A 30 -3.68 -0.22 -4.53
N SER A 31 -3.76 0.44 -3.38
CA SER A 31 -4.96 1.09 -2.85
C SER A 31 -5.00 2.58 -3.23
N GLY A 32 -6.21 3.14 -3.27
CA GLY A 32 -6.44 4.55 -3.53
C GLY A 32 -7.92 4.86 -3.79
N VAL A 33 -8.21 6.14 -4.00
CA VAL A 33 -9.53 6.61 -4.44
C VAL A 33 -9.54 6.78 -5.96
N PRO A 34 -10.68 6.62 -6.65
CA PRO A 34 -10.76 6.86 -8.08
C PRO A 34 -10.42 8.30 -8.46
N LYS A 35 -9.51 8.50 -9.41
CA LYS A 35 -9.26 9.78 -10.09
C LYS A 35 -10.49 10.22 -10.86
N SER A 36 -11.07 9.31 -11.64
CA SER A 36 -12.31 9.50 -12.38
C SER A 36 -13.43 8.62 -11.81
N ARG A 37 -14.48 9.28 -11.30
CA ARG A 37 -15.71 8.61 -10.83
C ARG A 37 -16.46 7.95 -11.98
N ALA A 38 -16.48 8.58 -13.16
CA ALA A 38 -17.12 8.02 -14.35
C ALA A 38 -16.45 6.73 -14.81
N LEU A 39 -15.11 6.71 -14.86
CA LEU A 39 -14.35 5.51 -15.19
C LEU A 39 -14.55 4.40 -14.15
N ALA A 40 -14.55 4.74 -12.85
CA ALA A 40 -14.85 3.77 -11.80
C ALA A 40 -16.26 3.19 -11.92
N LYS A 41 -17.26 4.03 -12.23
CA LYS A 41 -18.64 3.59 -12.46
C LYS A 41 -18.73 2.65 -13.66
N MET A 42 -18.09 3.00 -14.78
CA MET A 42 -18.05 2.16 -15.98
C MET A 42 -17.41 0.79 -15.68
N ILE A 43 -16.26 0.77 -14.99
CA ILE A 43 -15.60 -0.48 -14.57
C ILE A 43 -16.55 -1.33 -13.70
N ASN A 44 -17.29 -0.72 -12.78
CA ASN A 44 -18.24 -1.42 -11.93
C ASN A 44 -19.42 -1.99 -12.73
N VAL A 45 -19.96 -1.26 -13.72
CA VAL A 45 -21.02 -1.73 -14.62
C VAL A 45 -20.54 -2.95 -15.43
N VAL A 46 -19.34 -2.88 -16.00
CA VAL A 46 -18.73 -4.01 -16.75
C VAL A 46 -18.55 -5.23 -15.85
N ARG A 47 -18.20 -5.06 -14.57
CA ARG A 47 -18.04 -6.17 -13.61
C ARG A 47 -19.36 -6.78 -13.15
N ALA A 48 -20.40 -5.96 -13.02
CA ALA A 48 -21.71 -6.39 -12.55
C ALA A 48 -22.48 -7.19 -13.62
N ASN A 49 -22.24 -6.92 -14.91
CA ASN A 49 -22.86 -7.64 -16.00
C ASN A 49 -22.01 -8.88 -16.41
N PRO A 50 -22.53 -10.12 -16.30
CA PRO A 50 -21.78 -11.33 -16.61
C PRO A 50 -21.25 -11.40 -18.05
N VAL A 51 -22.02 -10.90 -19.02
CA VAL A 51 -21.65 -10.90 -20.44
C VAL A 51 -20.51 -9.92 -20.71
N LEU A 52 -20.63 -8.68 -20.21
CA LEU A 52 -19.58 -7.68 -20.34
C LEU A 52 -18.31 -8.09 -19.60
N ARG A 53 -18.44 -8.72 -18.43
CA ARG A 53 -17.32 -9.28 -17.67
C ARG A 53 -16.63 -10.38 -18.47
N TYR A 54 -17.37 -11.30 -19.08
CA TYR A 54 -16.80 -12.37 -19.90
C TYR A 54 -16.05 -11.82 -21.12
N MET A 55 -16.65 -10.87 -21.85
CA MET A 55 -15.99 -10.20 -22.98
C MET A 55 -14.71 -9.48 -22.54
N ALA A 56 -14.77 -8.69 -21.46
CA ALA A 56 -13.59 -8.05 -20.92
C ALA A 56 -12.52 -9.08 -20.53
N ILE A 57 -12.93 -10.22 -19.96
CA ILE A 57 -12.05 -11.33 -19.56
C ILE A 57 -11.32 -11.99 -20.73
N ASN A 58 -11.95 -12.10 -21.88
CA ASN A 58 -11.36 -12.83 -23.00
C ASN A 58 -10.68 -11.90 -24.01
N MET A 59 -11.13 -10.65 -24.13
CA MET A 59 -10.65 -9.73 -25.18
C MET A 59 -9.50 -8.82 -24.73
N THR A 60 -9.29 -8.62 -23.43
CA THR A 60 -8.33 -7.63 -22.92
C THR A 60 -7.30 -8.30 -22.02
N PRO A 61 -5.98 -8.21 -22.26
CA PRO A 61 -4.99 -8.83 -21.37
C PRO A 61 -5.08 -8.33 -19.91
N LEU A 62 -4.77 -9.20 -18.94
CA LEU A 62 -4.80 -8.86 -17.51
C LEU A 62 -3.95 -7.61 -17.20
N LYS A 63 -2.77 -7.50 -17.82
CA LYS A 63 -1.87 -6.33 -17.68
C LYS A 63 -2.55 -5.02 -18.05
N LEU A 64 -3.34 -5.01 -19.13
CA LEU A 64 -4.05 -3.82 -19.60
C LEU A 64 -5.21 -3.47 -18.66
N ARG A 65 -5.95 -4.46 -18.17
CA ARG A 65 -7.00 -4.22 -17.18
C ARG A 65 -6.46 -3.71 -15.86
N ASN A 66 -5.34 -4.26 -15.39
CA ASN A 66 -4.64 -3.79 -14.20
C ASN A 66 -4.12 -2.37 -14.41
N LYS A 67 -3.55 -2.05 -15.57
CA LYS A 67 -3.12 -0.68 -15.91
C LYS A 67 -4.27 0.32 -15.88
N ILE A 68 -5.44 -0.03 -16.43
CA ILE A 68 -6.64 0.83 -16.39
C ILE A 68 -7.16 1.00 -14.96
N ARG A 69 -7.29 -0.11 -14.23
CA ARG A 69 -7.80 -0.11 -12.85
C ARG A 69 -6.90 0.69 -11.91
N TYR A 70 -5.62 0.33 -11.85
CA TYR A 70 -4.65 0.92 -10.93
C TYR A 70 -4.20 2.31 -11.40
N GLY A 71 -4.19 2.58 -12.72
CA GLY A 71 -3.94 3.91 -13.26
C GLY A 71 -5.00 4.93 -12.85
N ASN A 72 -6.25 4.48 -12.64
CA ASN A 72 -7.33 5.31 -12.12
C ASN A 72 -7.29 5.50 -10.59
N LEU A 73 -6.33 4.94 -9.86
CA LEU A 73 -6.20 5.18 -8.43
C LEU A 73 -5.31 6.39 -8.16
N ALA A 74 -5.79 7.29 -7.32
CA ALA A 74 -5.00 8.32 -6.68
C ALA A 74 -4.91 8.03 -5.18
N ARG A 75 -3.73 8.27 -4.62
CA ARG A 75 -3.57 8.32 -3.16
C ARG A 75 -3.71 9.77 -2.73
N PRO A 76 -4.81 10.15 -2.06
CA PRO A 76 -4.96 11.51 -1.59
C PRO A 76 -3.84 11.80 -0.59
N LYS A 77 -3.13 12.91 -0.80
CA LYS A 77 -2.14 13.37 0.17
C LYS A 77 -2.88 14.15 1.26
N LEU A 78 -2.48 13.95 2.52
CA LEU A 78 -2.89 14.83 3.60
C LEU A 78 -2.44 16.26 3.31
N GLN A 79 -3.28 17.23 3.63
CA GLN A 79 -2.86 18.64 3.60
C GLN A 79 -1.73 18.84 4.62
N PRO A 80 -0.76 19.76 4.38
CA PRO A 80 0.33 20.01 5.32
C PRO A 80 -0.17 20.29 6.75
N ALA A 81 -1.17 21.16 6.91
CA ALA A 81 -1.75 21.48 8.21
C ALA A 81 -2.39 20.26 8.92
N GLN A 82 -3.01 19.34 8.17
CA GLN A 82 -3.55 18.11 8.75
C GLN A 82 -2.43 17.17 9.21
N ARG A 83 -1.36 17.08 8.43
CA ARG A 83 -0.18 16.28 8.77
C ARG A 83 0.50 16.81 10.03
N ASP A 84 0.69 18.12 10.12
CA ASP A 84 1.33 18.75 11.28
C ASP A 84 0.48 18.60 12.54
N ARG A 85 -0.85 18.78 12.41
CA ARG A 85 -1.78 18.50 13.51
C ARG A 85 -1.67 17.05 13.99
N LEU A 86 -1.62 16.08 13.08
CA LEU A 86 -1.51 14.66 13.46
C LEU A 86 -0.16 14.33 14.11
N ARG A 87 0.93 14.92 13.62
CA ARG A 87 2.25 14.78 14.26
C ARG A 87 2.21 15.26 15.70
N GLU A 88 1.58 16.40 15.95
CA GLU A 88 1.48 16.95 17.30
C GLU A 88 0.57 16.11 18.20
N VAL A 89 -0.59 15.68 17.69
CA VAL A 89 -1.52 14.81 18.42
C VAL A 89 -0.89 13.50 18.86
N TYR A 90 0.00 12.92 18.05
CA TYR A 90 0.64 11.63 18.33
C TYR A 90 2.07 11.74 18.86
N ARG A 91 2.59 12.96 19.09
CA ARG A 91 3.99 13.16 19.52
C ARG A 91 4.30 12.37 20.78
N THR A 92 3.50 12.59 21.81
CA THR A 92 3.69 11.97 23.12
C THR A 92 3.57 10.45 23.06
N GLU A 93 2.65 9.91 22.27
CA GLU A 93 2.47 8.46 22.09
C GLU A 93 3.65 7.84 21.36
N ILE A 94 4.16 8.53 20.32
CA ILE A 94 5.33 8.07 19.56
C ILE A 94 6.58 8.05 20.45
N GLU A 95 6.77 9.08 21.29
CA GLU A 95 7.89 9.16 22.25
C GLU A 95 7.80 8.02 23.29
N LYS A 96 6.64 7.86 23.94
CA LYS A 96 6.39 6.77 24.91
C LYS A 96 6.58 5.39 24.29
N LEU A 97 6.12 5.18 23.05
CA LEU A 97 6.30 3.92 22.34
C LEU A 97 7.77 3.67 22.02
N GLY A 98 8.52 4.72 21.68
CA GLY A 98 9.96 4.64 21.45
C GLY A 98 10.72 4.19 22.70
N GLU A 99 10.40 4.77 23.85
CA GLU A 99 10.93 4.35 25.15
C GLU A 99 10.57 2.89 25.47
N LEU A 100 9.29 2.52 25.33
CA LEU A 100 8.81 1.17 25.61
C LEU A 100 9.49 0.10 24.76
N LEU A 101 9.70 0.39 23.48
CA LEU A 101 10.35 -0.53 22.54
C LEU A 101 11.88 -0.43 22.56
N ASN A 102 12.45 0.54 23.27
CA ASN A 102 13.85 0.93 23.18
C ASN A 102 14.31 1.17 21.72
N ARG A 103 13.53 1.96 20.97
CA ARG A 103 13.76 2.25 19.55
C ARG A 103 13.49 3.71 19.21
N ASP A 104 14.33 4.30 18.36
CA ASP A 104 14.09 5.65 17.85
C ASP A 104 12.95 5.65 16.81
N LEU A 105 11.84 6.29 17.18
CA LEU A 105 10.66 6.48 16.32
C LEU A 105 10.50 7.92 15.83
N SER A 106 11.49 8.81 16.06
CA SER A 106 11.44 10.23 15.69
C SER A 106 11.18 10.47 14.20
N HIS A 107 11.53 9.51 13.35
CA HIS A 107 11.24 9.55 11.91
C HIS A 107 9.74 9.63 11.57
N TRP A 108 8.84 9.27 12.48
CA TRP A 108 7.38 9.41 12.29
C TRP A 108 6.89 10.85 12.52
N LEU A 109 7.70 11.67 13.20
CA LEU A 109 7.43 13.08 13.46
C LEU A 109 8.05 14.01 12.41
N LYS A 110 8.80 13.46 11.45
CA LYS A 110 9.36 14.18 10.29
C LYS A 110 8.35 14.38 9.18
#